data_AF-A0A9E4BVD4-F1
#
_entry.id   AF-A0A9E4BVD4-F1
#
_cell.length_a   1.000
_cell.length_b   1.000
_cell.length_c   1.000
_cell.angle_alpha   90.00
_cell.angle_beta   90.00
_cell.angle_gamma   90.00
#
_symmetry.space_group_name_H-M   'P 1'
#
loop_
_entity.id
_entity.type
_entity.pdbx_description
1 polymer ?
#
loop_
_entity_poly.entity_id
_entity_poly.type
_entity_poly.pdbx_seq_one_letter_code
_entity_poly.pdbx_strand_id
1 'polypeptide(L)'
;MSSERRKLSKSELREDEFVEWIMEAVEYVKERASLFVGGAVAAVAVIVAINYFIESKEADRLKAAALLGDVLMVEQGGEPTEAIRLAEELVSSYAGTPAAAQGTVLLANFHYAQGRYVEARGYYQTYLDNYEPLDVLAYAAQSGLGACLEAEGQLVAAAQHYETYAAQQAGTIREAMARMEAARIYGLAGESDKQQVLLEQVSRTFAQYPIAAQARAALAMF
;
A
#
# COMPACT_ATOMS: atom_id res chain seq x y z
N MET A 1 36.43 -76.90 -31.90
CA MET A 1 35.90 -76.60 -30.55
C MET A 1 35.49 -75.15 -30.55
N SER A 2 34.18 -74.92 -30.52
CA SER A 2 33.52 -73.64 -30.76
C SER A 2 33.62 -72.73 -29.54
N SER A 3 33.90 -71.44 -29.74
CA SER A 3 33.86 -70.44 -28.68
C SER A 3 32.42 -70.22 -28.21
N GLU A 4 32.11 -70.57 -26.97
CA GLU A 4 30.82 -70.24 -26.37
C GLU A 4 30.76 -68.73 -26.05
N ARG A 5 29.91 -68.01 -26.80
CA ARG A 5 29.51 -66.64 -26.45
C ARG A 5 28.58 -66.71 -25.24
N ARG A 6 29.10 -66.37 -24.07
CA ARG A 6 28.32 -66.22 -22.84
C ARG A 6 27.37 -65.02 -22.99
N LYS A 7 26.06 -65.26 -22.96
CA LYS A 7 25.04 -64.19 -22.98
C LYS A 7 24.87 -63.64 -21.56
N LEU A 8 25.21 -62.37 -21.37
CA LEU A 8 25.04 -61.64 -20.11
C LEU A 8 23.56 -61.53 -19.74
N SER A 9 23.25 -61.66 -18.43
CA SER A 9 21.88 -61.58 -17.90
C SER A 9 21.36 -60.13 -17.92
N LYS A 10 20.06 -59.93 -18.18
CA LYS A 10 19.39 -58.60 -18.17
C LYS A 10 19.56 -57.82 -16.85
N SER A 11 19.82 -58.50 -15.75
CA SER A 11 20.10 -57.88 -14.45
C SER A 11 21.51 -57.32 -14.37
N GLU A 12 22.50 -58.01 -14.94
CA GLU A 12 23.91 -57.60 -14.96
C GLU A 12 24.10 -56.38 -15.86
N LEU A 13 23.38 -56.32 -17.00
CA LEU A 13 23.38 -55.14 -17.89
C LEU A 13 22.76 -53.89 -17.25
N ARG A 14 21.74 -54.05 -16.39
CA ARG A 14 21.11 -52.92 -15.68
C ARG A 14 21.95 -52.41 -14.51
N GLU A 15 22.70 -53.30 -13.87
CA GLU A 15 23.63 -52.94 -12.82
C GLU A 15 24.84 -52.20 -13.40
N ASP A 16 25.35 -52.65 -14.56
CA ASP A 16 26.45 -52.00 -15.29
C ASP A 16 26.04 -50.60 -15.80
N GLU A 17 24.87 -50.45 -16.43
CA GLU A 17 24.35 -49.14 -16.88
C GLU A 17 24.13 -48.15 -15.72
N PHE A 18 23.70 -48.64 -14.55
CA PHE A 18 23.52 -47.81 -13.36
C PHE A 18 24.85 -47.41 -12.73
N VAL A 19 25.81 -48.33 -12.67
CA VAL A 19 27.16 -48.05 -12.17
C VAL A 19 27.88 -47.08 -13.10
N GLU A 20 27.77 -47.25 -14.42
CA GLU A 20 28.33 -46.35 -15.43
C GLU A 20 27.71 -44.95 -15.30
N TRP A 21 26.39 -44.85 -15.17
CA TRP A 21 25.72 -43.57 -14.92
C TRP A 21 26.17 -42.91 -13.60
N ILE A 22 26.37 -43.68 -12.52
CA ILE A 22 26.93 -43.14 -11.26
C ILE A 22 28.36 -42.66 -11.47
N MET A 23 29.19 -43.42 -12.18
CA MET A 23 30.58 -43.05 -12.44
C MET A 23 30.65 -41.78 -13.28
N GLU A 24 29.85 -41.66 -14.34
CA GLU A 24 29.73 -40.44 -15.15
C GLU A 24 29.24 -39.25 -14.32
N ALA A 25 28.25 -39.45 -13.45
CA ALA A 25 27.75 -38.39 -12.56
C ALA A 25 28.80 -37.96 -11.53
N VAL A 26 29.55 -38.90 -10.95
CA VAL A 26 30.64 -38.61 -10.02
C VAL A 26 31.79 -37.90 -10.71
N GLU A 27 32.13 -38.29 -11.93
CA GLU A 27 33.19 -37.68 -12.73
C GLU A 27 32.80 -36.27 -13.15
N TYR A 28 31.56 -36.06 -13.61
CA TYR A 28 31.00 -34.75 -13.94
C TYR A 28 30.99 -33.79 -12.73
N VAL A 29 30.62 -34.27 -11.55
CA VAL A 29 30.65 -33.47 -10.31
C VAL A 29 32.09 -33.22 -9.85
N LYS A 30 33.01 -34.20 -9.98
CA LYS A 30 34.43 -34.00 -9.64
C LYS A 30 35.11 -32.99 -10.54
N GLU A 31 34.90 -33.08 -11.86
CA GLU A 31 35.47 -32.14 -12.84
C GLU A 31 34.96 -30.71 -12.63
N ARG A 32 33.72 -30.56 -12.14
CA ARG A 32 33.07 -29.26 -11.89
C ARG A 32 32.86 -28.96 -10.40
N ALA A 33 33.61 -29.63 -9.53
CA ALA A 33 33.37 -29.57 -8.08
C ALA A 33 33.48 -28.14 -7.55
N SER A 34 34.43 -27.36 -8.06
CA SER A 34 34.59 -25.94 -7.71
C SER A 34 33.38 -25.09 -8.09
N LEU A 35 32.71 -25.40 -9.21
CA LEU A 35 31.49 -24.70 -9.65
C LEU A 35 30.28 -25.09 -8.79
N PHE A 36 30.12 -26.37 -8.46
CA PHE A 36 29.04 -26.84 -7.58
C PHE A 36 29.20 -26.34 -6.14
N VAL A 37 30.43 -26.37 -5.60
CA VAL A 37 30.74 -25.80 -4.27
C VAL A 37 30.54 -24.28 -4.27
N GLY A 38 31.00 -23.58 -5.31
CA GLY A 38 30.77 -22.15 -5.47
C GLY A 38 29.28 -21.79 -5.53
N GLY A 39 28.49 -22.58 -6.29
CA GLY A 39 27.03 -22.43 -6.37
C GLY A 39 26.34 -22.69 -5.03
N ALA A 40 26.75 -23.71 -4.28
CA ALA A 40 26.20 -24.01 -2.95
C ALA A 40 26.52 -22.89 -1.93
N VAL A 41 27.76 -22.38 -1.92
CA VAL A 41 28.15 -21.25 -1.07
C VAL A 41 27.35 -19.99 -1.42
N ALA A 42 27.19 -19.70 -2.72
CA ALA A 42 26.38 -18.57 -3.18
C ALA A 42 24.90 -18.72 -2.76
N ALA A 43 24.33 -19.92 -2.89
CA ALA A 43 22.95 -20.19 -2.46
C ALA A 43 22.78 -19.99 -0.94
N VAL A 44 23.72 -20.50 -0.13
CA VAL A 44 23.71 -20.28 1.33
C VAL A 44 23.83 -18.80 1.66
N ALA A 45 24.73 -18.06 1.00
CA ALA A 45 24.88 -16.62 1.21
C ALA A 45 23.59 -15.85 0.87
N VAL A 46 22.90 -16.22 -0.21
CA VAL A 46 21.59 -15.65 -0.58
C VAL A 46 20.53 -15.96 0.47
N ILE A 47 20.45 -17.20 0.96
CA ILE A 47 19.49 -17.58 2.01
C ILE A 47 19.74 -16.80 3.30
N VAL A 48 21.01 -16.68 3.72
CA VAL A 48 21.40 -15.90 4.91
C VAL A 48 21.04 -14.43 4.73
N ALA A 49 21.31 -13.84 3.56
CA ALA A 49 20.93 -12.48 3.26
C ALA A 49 19.40 -12.29 3.31
N ILE A 50 18.63 -13.16 2.68
CA ILE A 50 17.15 -13.11 2.72
C ILE A 50 16.64 -13.20 4.15
N ASN A 51 17.14 -14.15 4.94
CA ASN A 51 16.73 -14.31 6.34
C ASN A 51 17.06 -13.06 7.17
N TYR A 52 18.26 -12.49 7.00
CA TYR A 52 18.64 -11.24 7.65
C TYR A 52 17.71 -10.07 7.27
N PHE A 53 17.38 -9.93 5.98
CA PHE A 53 16.43 -8.91 5.52
C PHE A 53 15.01 -9.12 6.07
N ILE A 54 14.55 -10.37 6.23
CA ILE A 54 13.23 -10.67 6.82
C ILE A 54 13.22 -10.35 8.32
N GLU A 55 14.26 -10.74 9.05
CA GLU A 55 14.37 -10.51 10.50
C GLU A 55 14.50 -9.01 10.81
N SER A 56 15.28 -8.26 10.02
CA SER A 56 15.37 -6.81 10.14
C SER A 56 14.01 -6.13 9.93
N LYS A 57 13.21 -6.59 8.96
CA LYS A 57 11.89 -6.02 8.68
C LYS A 57 10.92 -6.15 9.85
N GLU A 58 10.93 -7.27 10.57
CA GLU A 58 10.04 -7.44 11.73
C GLU A 58 10.48 -6.56 12.91
N ALA A 59 11.78 -6.44 13.16
CA ALA A 59 12.30 -5.52 14.17
C ALA A 59 11.94 -4.07 13.85
N ASP A 60 12.06 -3.67 12.58
CA ASP A 60 11.72 -2.32 12.12
C ASP A 60 10.22 -2.05 12.19
N ARG A 61 9.38 -3.04 11.85
CA ARG A 61 7.92 -2.94 12.03
C ARG A 61 7.52 -2.71 13.49
N LEU A 62 8.14 -3.42 14.42
CA LEU A 62 7.85 -3.26 15.85
C LEU A 62 8.26 -1.88 16.35
N LYS A 63 9.46 -1.40 15.98
CA LYS A 63 9.94 -0.05 16.33
C LYS A 63 9.07 1.04 15.70
N ALA A 64 8.69 0.88 14.44
CA ALA A 64 7.81 1.82 13.75
C ALA A 64 6.43 1.88 14.43
N ALA A 65 5.87 0.74 14.84
CA ALA A 65 4.61 0.70 15.56
C ALA A 65 4.70 1.36 16.95
N ALA A 66 5.81 1.15 17.68
CA ALA A 66 6.06 1.83 18.95
C ALA A 66 6.16 3.35 18.76
N LEU A 67 6.94 3.80 17.78
CA LEU A 67 7.09 5.21 17.46
C LEU A 67 5.78 5.86 17.01
N LEU A 68 4.94 5.16 16.24
CA LEU A 68 3.60 5.63 15.93
C LEU A 68 2.74 5.77 17.20
N GLY A 69 2.86 4.85 18.15
CA GLY A 69 2.23 4.97 19.47
C GLY A 69 2.65 6.23 20.21
N ASP A 70 3.94 6.57 20.18
CA ASP A 70 4.48 7.79 20.77
C ASP A 70 3.92 9.05 20.09
N VAL A 71 3.86 9.07 18.76
CA VAL A 71 3.25 10.18 18.00
C VAL A 71 1.82 10.43 18.47
N LEU A 72 1.00 9.38 18.55
CA LEU A 72 -0.41 9.48 18.93
C LEU A 72 -0.58 9.94 20.39
N MET A 73 0.30 9.48 21.28
CA MET A 73 0.28 9.89 22.69
C MET A 73 0.65 11.37 22.86
N VAL A 74 1.68 11.83 22.16
CA VAL A 74 2.14 13.24 22.19
C VAL A 74 1.09 14.17 21.55
N GLU A 75 0.47 13.74 20.44
CA GLU A 75 -0.64 14.46 19.82
C GLU A 75 -1.79 14.65 20.81
N GLN A 76 -2.22 13.58 21.49
CA GLN A 76 -3.27 13.65 22.51
C GLN A 76 -2.88 14.50 23.72
N GLY A 77 -1.59 14.53 24.05
CA GLY A 77 -1.02 15.40 25.08
C GLY A 77 -1.04 16.88 24.74
N GLY A 78 -1.38 17.26 23.50
CA GLY A 78 -1.45 18.65 23.06
C GLY A 78 -0.10 19.25 22.70
N GLU A 79 0.87 18.42 22.33
CA GLU A 79 2.22 18.85 21.93
C GLU A 79 2.46 18.66 20.41
N PRO A 80 1.80 19.45 19.54
CA PRO A 80 1.78 19.21 18.10
C PRO A 80 3.15 19.33 17.43
N THR A 81 4.06 20.12 17.99
CA THR A 81 5.43 20.27 17.42
C THR A 81 6.22 18.98 17.58
N GLU A 82 6.14 18.34 18.76
CA GLU A 82 6.84 17.10 19.02
C GLU A 82 6.18 15.92 18.29
N ALA A 83 4.85 15.91 18.20
CA ALA A 83 4.11 14.91 17.42
C ALA A 83 4.55 14.93 15.93
N ILE A 84 4.72 16.12 15.36
CA ILE A 84 5.24 16.28 13.98
C ILE A 84 6.66 15.75 13.87
N ARG A 85 7.56 16.12 14.80
CA ARG A 85 8.96 15.67 14.77
C ARG A 85 9.05 14.14 14.80
N LEU A 86 8.28 13.49 15.68
CA LEU A 86 8.21 12.04 15.78
C LEU A 86 7.59 11.40 14.53
N ALA A 87 6.57 12.03 13.94
CA ALA A 87 5.95 11.55 12.71
C ALA A 87 6.90 11.67 11.49
N GLU A 88 7.69 12.74 11.40
CA GLU A 88 8.75 12.90 10.40
C GLU A 88 9.83 11.81 10.57
N GLU A 89 10.24 11.53 11.80
CA GLU A 89 11.18 10.44 12.11
C GLU A 89 10.62 9.08 11.70
N LEU A 90 9.34 8.83 11.99
CA LEU A 90 8.64 7.60 11.62
C LEU A 90 8.60 7.41 10.09
N VAL A 91 8.19 8.44 9.36
CA VAL A 91 8.04 8.37 7.90
C VAL A 91 9.41 8.25 7.21
N SER A 92 10.42 8.95 7.69
CA SER A 92 11.77 8.92 7.09
C SER A 92 12.56 7.66 7.43
N SER A 93 12.47 7.16 8.66
CA SER A 93 13.29 6.03 9.13
C SER A 93 12.66 4.67 8.89
N TYR A 94 11.34 4.60 8.79
CA TYR A 94 10.59 3.34 8.70
C TYR A 94 9.67 3.28 7.47
N ALA A 95 10.03 3.97 6.39
CA ALA A 95 9.30 3.96 5.13
C ALA A 95 8.98 2.53 4.65
N GLY A 96 7.76 2.33 4.14
CA GLY A 96 7.27 1.02 3.70
C GLY A 96 6.75 0.11 4.81
N THR A 97 6.81 0.51 6.08
CA THR A 97 6.07 -0.17 7.17
C THR A 97 4.61 0.30 7.22
N PRO A 98 3.67 -0.53 7.72
CA PRO A 98 2.27 -0.10 7.91
C PRO A 98 2.15 1.10 8.87
N ALA A 99 3.01 1.17 9.88
CA ALA A 99 3.05 2.28 10.83
C ALA A 99 3.49 3.58 10.15
N ALA A 100 4.51 3.54 9.28
CA ALA A 100 4.89 4.71 8.48
C ALA A 100 3.81 5.13 7.48
N ALA A 101 3.01 4.19 6.96
CA ALA A 101 1.85 4.51 6.12
C ALA A 101 0.83 5.37 6.89
N GLN A 102 0.48 4.94 8.11
CA GLN A 102 -0.40 5.70 9.02
C GLN A 102 0.23 7.04 9.42
N GLY A 103 1.51 7.02 9.78
CA GLY A 103 2.29 8.21 10.12
C GLY A 103 2.34 9.23 8.97
N THR A 104 2.39 8.78 7.72
CA THR A 104 2.38 9.66 6.54
C THR A 104 1.06 10.43 6.43
N VAL A 105 -0.08 9.76 6.61
CA VAL A 105 -1.40 10.42 6.60
C VAL A 105 -1.56 11.34 7.82
N LEU A 106 -1.07 10.92 8.98
CA LEU A 106 -1.13 11.73 10.19
C LEU A 106 -0.26 13.00 10.08
N LEU A 107 0.95 12.86 9.54
CA LEU A 107 1.85 13.98 9.25
C LEU A 107 1.19 14.95 8.27
N ALA A 108 0.54 14.44 7.21
CA ALA A 108 -0.24 15.26 6.30
C ALA A 108 -1.34 16.06 7.03
N ASN A 109 -2.08 15.42 7.95
CA ASN A 109 -3.09 16.08 8.78
C ASN A 109 -2.48 17.18 9.67
N PHE A 110 -1.30 16.95 10.25
CA PHE A 110 -0.61 17.96 11.04
C PHE A 110 -0.20 19.17 10.20
N HIS A 111 0.33 18.95 8.99
CA HIS A 111 0.63 20.04 8.07
C HIS A 111 -0.64 20.79 7.66
N TYR A 112 -1.74 20.08 7.38
CA TYR A 112 -3.02 20.68 7.07
C TYR A 112 -3.53 21.58 8.21
N ALA A 113 -3.46 21.09 9.46
CA ALA A 113 -3.87 21.84 10.65
C ALA A 113 -3.04 23.12 10.87
N GLN A 114 -1.81 23.17 10.37
CA GLN A 114 -0.96 24.36 10.40
C GLN A 114 -1.13 25.29 9.20
N GLY A 115 -2.10 25.02 8.31
CA GLY A 115 -2.31 25.78 7.08
C GLY A 115 -1.26 25.53 6.00
N ARG A 116 -0.40 24.53 6.18
CA ARG A 116 0.66 24.13 5.24
C ARG A 116 0.10 23.15 4.22
N TYR A 117 -0.82 23.63 3.40
CA TYR A 117 -1.59 22.79 2.47
C TYR A 117 -0.73 22.17 1.36
N VAL A 118 0.33 22.84 0.93
CA VAL A 118 1.25 22.30 -0.09
C VAL A 118 1.96 21.05 0.43
N GLU A 119 2.52 21.14 1.64
CA GLU A 119 3.20 20.04 2.32
C GLU A 119 2.21 18.92 2.67
N ALA A 120 1.02 19.26 3.16
CA ALA A 120 -0.03 18.29 3.45
C ALA A 120 -0.40 17.46 2.21
N ARG A 121 -0.63 18.11 1.06
CA ARG A 121 -0.88 17.41 -0.20
C ARG A 121 0.26 16.49 -0.59
N GLY A 122 1.50 16.94 -0.44
CA GLY A 122 2.69 16.13 -0.71
C GLY A 122 2.68 14.81 0.07
N TYR A 123 2.35 14.86 1.37
CA TYR A 123 2.27 13.66 2.20
C TYR A 123 1.05 12.78 1.89
N TYR A 124 -0.14 13.36 1.65
CA TYR A 124 -1.30 12.56 1.22
C TYR A 124 -1.03 11.83 -0.10
N GLN A 125 -0.41 12.50 -1.07
CA GLN A 125 -0.02 11.89 -2.34
C GLN A 125 1.04 10.80 -2.13
N THR A 126 2.04 11.06 -1.27
CA THR A 126 3.06 10.08 -0.89
C THR A 126 2.43 8.80 -0.34
N TYR A 127 1.39 8.90 0.49
CA TYR A 127 0.65 7.74 0.97
C TYR A 127 0.03 6.95 -0.18
N LEU A 128 -0.68 7.63 -1.08
CA LEU A 128 -1.41 7.01 -2.19
C LEU A 128 -0.49 6.35 -3.23
N ASP A 129 0.72 6.88 -3.42
CA ASP A 129 1.66 6.40 -4.43
C ASP A 129 2.55 5.25 -3.92
N ASN A 130 2.90 5.26 -2.63
CA ASN A 130 3.99 4.40 -2.11
C ASN A 130 3.54 3.30 -1.16
N TYR A 131 2.27 3.29 -0.74
CA TYR A 131 1.77 2.31 0.22
C TYR A 131 0.61 1.51 -0.34
N GLU A 132 0.51 0.26 0.11
CA GLU A 132 -0.68 -0.56 -0.15
C GLU A 132 -1.89 0.15 0.47
N PRO A 133 -2.91 0.51 -0.32
CA PRO A 133 -3.99 1.34 0.16
C PRO A 133 -4.86 0.56 1.15
N LEU A 134 -4.74 0.90 2.44
CA LEU A 134 -5.76 0.56 3.40
C LEU A 134 -6.97 1.47 3.17
N ASP A 135 -8.09 0.86 2.85
CA ASP A 135 -9.40 1.46 2.58
C ASP A 135 -9.73 2.76 3.34
N VAL A 136 -9.54 2.77 4.66
CA VAL A 136 -9.82 3.94 5.51
C VAL A 136 -8.80 5.06 5.32
N LEU A 137 -7.52 4.71 5.26
CA LEU A 137 -6.43 5.67 5.08
C LEU A 137 -6.39 6.21 3.64
N ALA A 138 -6.73 5.40 2.64
CA ALA A 138 -6.89 5.85 1.26
C ALA A 138 -8.02 6.88 1.14
N TYR A 139 -9.17 6.61 1.78
CA TYR A 139 -10.24 7.59 1.87
C TYR A 139 -9.80 8.88 2.59
N ALA A 140 -9.09 8.75 3.72
CA ALA A 140 -8.56 9.90 4.46
C ALA A 140 -7.59 10.73 3.61
N ALA A 141 -6.66 10.10 2.90
CA ALA A 141 -5.69 10.78 2.04
C ALA A 141 -6.36 11.47 0.84
N GLN A 142 -7.29 10.79 0.16
CA GLN A 142 -8.06 11.39 -0.93
C GLN A 142 -8.91 12.57 -0.46
N SER A 143 -9.52 12.45 0.73
CA SER A 143 -10.29 13.55 1.33
C SER A 143 -9.38 14.69 1.77
N GLY A 144 -8.19 14.39 2.29
CA GLY A 144 -7.19 15.38 2.65
C GLY A 144 -6.70 16.20 1.46
N LEU A 145 -6.48 15.56 0.30
CA LEU A 145 -6.14 16.24 -0.95
C LEU A 145 -7.24 17.22 -1.39
N GLY A 146 -8.50 16.78 -1.37
CA GLY A 146 -9.65 17.64 -1.70
C GLY A 146 -9.80 18.81 -0.72
N ALA A 147 -9.65 18.55 0.59
CA ALA A 147 -9.70 19.57 1.62
C ALA A 147 -8.57 20.61 1.48
N CYS A 148 -7.36 20.19 1.10
CA CYS A 148 -6.26 21.12 0.82
C CYS A 148 -6.61 22.07 -0.33
N LEU A 149 -7.15 21.53 -1.44
CA LEU A 149 -7.57 22.34 -2.58
C LEU A 149 -8.67 23.33 -2.19
N GLU A 150 -9.64 22.89 -1.39
CA GLU A 150 -10.70 23.76 -0.89
C GLU A 150 -10.16 24.87 0.00
N ALA A 151 -9.26 24.54 0.94
CA ALA A 151 -8.66 25.51 1.85
C ALA A 151 -7.77 26.54 1.13
N GLU A 152 -7.18 26.17 -0.01
CA GLU A 152 -6.48 27.07 -0.92
C GLU A 152 -7.43 27.92 -1.80
N GLY A 153 -8.75 27.78 -1.64
CA GLY A 153 -9.78 28.50 -2.41
C GLY A 153 -10.04 27.93 -3.81
N GLN A 154 -9.45 26.78 -4.15
CA GLN A 154 -9.59 26.14 -5.45
C GLN A 154 -10.86 25.27 -5.50
N LEU A 155 -12.02 25.88 -5.24
CA LEU A 155 -13.27 25.16 -5.00
C LEU A 155 -13.67 24.23 -6.16
N VAL A 156 -13.61 24.71 -7.41
CA VAL A 156 -13.96 23.88 -8.57
C VAL A 156 -13.02 22.68 -8.72
N ALA A 157 -11.72 22.87 -8.51
CA ALA A 157 -10.74 21.78 -8.57
C ALA A 157 -10.94 20.78 -7.42
N ALA A 158 -11.25 21.26 -6.21
CA ALA A 158 -11.56 20.41 -5.07
C ALA A 158 -12.79 19.54 -5.33
N ALA A 159 -13.88 20.12 -5.86
CA ALA A 159 -15.08 19.37 -6.20
C ALA A 159 -14.82 18.32 -7.30
N GLN A 160 -14.08 18.67 -8.34
CA GLN A 160 -13.69 17.74 -9.41
C GLN A 160 -12.81 16.58 -8.91
N HIS A 161 -11.92 16.85 -7.94
CA HIS A 161 -11.12 15.82 -7.27
C HIS A 161 -12.01 14.79 -6.59
N TYR A 162 -13.00 15.26 -5.81
CA TYR A 162 -13.96 14.37 -5.16
C TYR A 162 -14.85 13.61 -6.15
N GLU A 163 -15.28 14.22 -7.27
CA GLU A 163 -16.01 13.49 -8.32
C GLU A 163 -15.18 12.38 -8.95
N THR A 164 -13.91 12.67 -9.24
CA THR A 164 -12.96 11.69 -9.80
C THR A 164 -12.78 10.52 -8.84
N TYR A 165 -12.59 10.81 -7.56
CA TYR A 165 -12.50 9.79 -6.52
C TYR A 165 -13.83 9.01 -6.37
N ALA A 166 -14.97 9.68 -6.43
CA ALA A 166 -16.28 9.02 -6.37
C ALA A 166 -16.47 8.01 -7.51
N ALA A 167 -16.05 8.37 -8.74
CA ALA A 167 -16.13 7.49 -9.90
C ALA A 167 -15.28 6.22 -9.74
N GLN A 168 -14.14 6.31 -9.05
CA GLN A 168 -13.30 5.15 -8.72
C GLN A 168 -13.92 4.22 -7.67
N GLN A 169 -14.89 4.72 -6.90
CA GLN A 169 -15.51 4.01 -5.77
C GLN A 169 -16.93 3.52 -6.11
N ALA A 170 -17.23 3.32 -7.39
CA ALA A 170 -18.57 3.01 -7.89
C ALA A 170 -19.26 1.85 -7.13
N GLY A 171 -20.51 2.07 -6.73
CA GLY A 171 -21.34 1.15 -5.94
C GLY A 171 -21.06 1.14 -4.44
N THR A 172 -20.02 1.83 -3.95
CA THR A 172 -19.65 1.80 -2.53
C THR A 172 -20.17 3.01 -1.77
N ILE A 173 -20.21 2.92 -0.44
CA ILE A 173 -20.55 4.07 0.41
C ILE A 173 -19.57 5.26 0.22
N ARG A 174 -18.33 5.01 -0.20
CA ARG A 174 -17.33 6.06 -0.43
C ARG A 174 -17.65 6.91 -1.66
N GLU A 175 -18.27 6.34 -2.69
CA GLU A 175 -18.79 7.11 -3.82
C GLU A 175 -19.84 8.11 -3.34
N ALA A 176 -20.77 7.68 -2.49
CA ALA A 176 -21.78 8.57 -1.92
C ALA A 176 -21.16 9.67 -1.06
N MET A 177 -20.20 9.32 -0.20
CA MET A 177 -19.50 10.29 0.67
C MET A 177 -18.71 11.32 -0.15
N ALA A 178 -17.97 10.88 -1.16
CA ALA A 178 -17.22 11.77 -2.04
C ALA A 178 -18.15 12.66 -2.89
N ARG A 179 -19.28 12.13 -3.40
CA ARG A 179 -20.28 12.97 -4.10
C ARG A 179 -20.94 14.01 -3.21
N MET A 180 -21.22 13.67 -1.95
CA MET A 180 -21.74 14.65 -0.99
C MET A 180 -20.74 15.79 -0.76
N GLU A 181 -19.46 15.46 -0.68
CA GLU A 181 -18.40 16.46 -0.50
C GLU A 181 -18.25 17.34 -1.74
N ALA A 182 -18.21 16.74 -2.94
CA ALA A 182 -18.22 17.48 -4.20
C ALA A 182 -19.44 18.40 -4.32
N ALA A 183 -20.64 17.92 -3.96
CA ALA A 183 -21.85 18.71 -3.99
C ALA A 183 -21.77 19.92 -3.04
N ARG A 184 -21.30 19.71 -1.80
CA ARG A 184 -21.11 20.79 -0.83
C ARG A 184 -20.17 21.86 -1.38
N ILE A 185 -19.04 21.45 -1.95
CA ILE A 185 -18.03 22.37 -2.49
C ILE A 185 -18.54 23.09 -3.75
N TYR A 186 -19.28 22.40 -4.64
CA TYR A 186 -19.93 23.07 -5.77
C TYR A 186 -20.93 24.13 -5.32
N GLY A 187 -21.68 23.88 -4.24
CA GLY A 187 -22.53 24.90 -3.63
C GLY A 187 -21.76 26.13 -3.16
N LEU A 188 -20.61 25.93 -2.50
CA LEU A 188 -19.71 27.03 -2.12
C LEU A 188 -19.13 27.77 -3.33
N ALA A 189 -18.90 27.07 -4.44
CA ALA A 189 -18.43 27.65 -5.69
C ALA A 189 -19.54 28.38 -6.48
N GLY A 190 -20.80 28.33 -6.05
CA GLY A 190 -21.94 28.89 -6.77
C GLY A 190 -22.44 28.03 -7.93
N GLU A 191 -21.96 26.79 -8.06
CA GLU A 191 -22.30 25.83 -9.11
C GLU A 191 -23.55 25.01 -8.71
N SER A 192 -24.66 25.71 -8.48
CA SER A 192 -25.90 25.12 -7.93
C SER A 192 -26.44 23.96 -8.76
N ASP A 193 -26.35 24.01 -10.09
CA ASP A 193 -26.80 22.94 -10.97
C ASP A 193 -26.04 21.63 -10.69
N LYS A 194 -24.70 21.70 -10.56
CA LYS A 194 -23.87 20.53 -10.26
C LYS A 194 -24.14 20.00 -8.87
N GLN A 195 -24.30 20.90 -7.90
CA GLN A 195 -24.68 20.52 -6.54
C GLN A 195 -25.99 19.72 -6.54
N GLN A 196 -27.05 20.23 -7.17
CA GLN A 196 -28.35 19.54 -7.23
C GLN A 196 -28.23 18.17 -7.90
N VAL A 197 -27.56 18.09 -9.05
CA VAL A 197 -27.37 16.82 -9.78
C VAL A 197 -26.70 15.77 -8.89
N LEU A 198 -25.63 16.12 -8.18
CA LEU A 198 -24.92 15.18 -7.31
C LEU A 198 -25.77 14.76 -6.12
N LEU A 199 -26.49 15.68 -5.48
CA LEU A 199 -27.39 15.35 -4.37
C LEU A 199 -28.54 14.44 -4.82
N GLU A 200 -29.10 14.67 -6.01
CA GLU A 200 -30.13 13.80 -6.58
C GLU A 200 -29.59 12.39 -6.82
N GLN A 201 -28.40 12.27 -7.41
CA GLN A 201 -27.73 10.98 -7.60
C GLN A 201 -27.51 10.26 -6.28
N VAL A 202 -27.00 10.96 -5.25
CA VAL A 202 -26.81 10.36 -3.92
C VAL A 202 -28.14 9.89 -3.32
N SER A 203 -29.19 10.72 -3.40
CA SER A 203 -30.50 10.41 -2.83
C SER A 203 -31.15 9.17 -3.45
N ARG A 204 -30.95 8.93 -4.76
CA ARG A 204 -31.56 7.84 -5.50
C ARG A 204 -30.72 6.56 -5.44
N THR A 205 -29.44 6.66 -5.73
CA THR A 205 -28.54 5.49 -5.86
C THR A 205 -28.20 4.86 -4.51
N PHE A 206 -28.22 5.66 -3.43
CA PHE A 206 -27.83 5.22 -2.08
C PHE A 206 -28.98 5.30 -1.08
N ALA A 207 -30.23 5.14 -1.54
CA ALA A 207 -31.44 5.31 -0.75
C ALA A 207 -31.50 4.45 0.53
N GLN A 208 -30.79 3.31 0.54
CA GLN A 208 -30.67 2.41 1.69
C GLN A 208 -29.77 2.95 2.81
N TYR A 209 -28.93 3.93 2.53
CA TYR A 209 -27.98 4.50 3.49
C TYR A 209 -28.49 5.82 4.07
N PRO A 210 -28.17 6.15 5.34
CA PRO A 210 -28.55 7.43 5.96
C PRO A 210 -28.11 8.67 5.18
N ILE A 211 -27.02 8.57 4.42
CA ILE A 211 -26.49 9.67 3.59
C ILE A 211 -27.50 10.17 2.53
N ALA A 212 -28.41 9.30 2.05
CA ALA A 212 -29.46 9.70 1.12
C ALA A 212 -30.53 10.60 1.79
N ALA A 213 -30.74 10.49 3.10
CA ALA A 213 -31.61 11.42 3.83
C ALA A 213 -30.95 12.81 3.94
N GLN A 214 -29.64 12.86 4.16
CA GLN A 214 -28.88 14.11 4.17
C GLN A 214 -28.91 14.80 2.81
N ALA A 215 -28.74 14.05 1.72
CA ALA A 215 -28.83 14.58 0.36
C ALA A 215 -30.21 15.20 0.06
N ARG A 216 -31.29 14.52 0.46
CA ARG A 216 -32.66 15.03 0.33
C ARG A 216 -32.91 16.30 1.15
N ALA A 217 -32.37 16.36 2.37
CA ALA A 217 -32.48 17.54 3.22
C ALA A 217 -31.77 18.74 2.60
N ALA A 218 -30.59 18.55 2.00
CA ALA A 218 -29.86 19.60 1.29
C ALA A 218 -30.61 20.06 0.02
N LEU A 219 -31.22 19.13 -0.74
CA LEU A 219 -32.05 19.47 -1.90
C LEU A 219 -33.28 20.31 -1.56
N ALA A 220 -33.83 20.17 -0.36
CA ALA A 220 -34.99 20.94 0.08
C ALA A 220 -34.68 22.41 0.43
N MET A 221 -33.40 22.82 0.39
CA MET A 221 -32.96 24.18 0.68
C MET A 221 -32.83 25.06 -0.57
N PHE A 222 -33.04 24.50 -1.77
CA PHE A 222 -33.11 25.24 -3.03
C PHE A 222 -34.53 25.72 -3.31
#